data_AF-A0A0S3SIS5-F1
#
_entry.id   AF-A0A0S3SIS5-F1
#
_cell.length_a   1.000
_cell.length_b   1.000
_cell.length_c   1.000
_cell.angle_alpha   90.00
_cell.angle_beta   90.00
_cell.angle_gamma   90.00
#
_symmetry.space_group_name_H-M   'P 1'
#
loop_
_entity.id
_entity.type
_entity.pdbx_description
1 polymer ?
#
loop_
_entity_poly.entity_id
_entity_poly.type
_entity_poly.pdbx_seq_one_letter_code
_entity_poly.pdbx_strand_id
1 'polypeptide(L)' 'MYFFDYSVVDGPIAGSSAYAVEEVGACCAIGDGDIMMRFLPCYQVVESMRLGMDPKLAAKDAIARLVKKFPDFLGAVV' A
#
# COMPACT_ATOMS: atom_id res chain seq x y z
N MET A 1 18.34 9.62 3.16
CA MET A 1 17.88 8.70 2.09
C MET A 1 18.91 8.79 0.97
N TYR A 2 19.68 7.74 0.74
CA TYR A 2 20.54 7.64 -0.44
C TYR A 2 19.89 6.62 -1.36
N PHE A 3 19.53 7.05 -2.56
CA PHE A 3 19.08 6.13 -3.61
C PHE A 3 20.33 5.65 -4.35
N PHE A 4 20.42 4.35 -4.60
CA PHE A 4 21.43 3.83 -5.51
C PHE A 4 21.00 4.09 -6.94
N ASP A 5 21.96 4.30 -7.85
CA ASP A 5 21.67 4.41 -9.27
C ASP A 5 20.79 3.24 -9.73
N TYR A 6 19.75 3.56 -10.50
CA TYR A 6 18.74 2.63 -11.01
C TYR A 6 17.80 1.99 -9.97
N SER A 7 17.77 2.46 -8.72
CA SER A 7 16.78 1.97 -7.74
C SER A 7 15.36 2.38 -8.14
N VAL A 8 14.45 1.41 -8.17
CA VAL A 8 13.02 1.61 -8.37
C VAL A 8 12.30 1.22 -7.08
N VAL A 9 11.56 2.17 -6.51
CA VAL A 9 10.73 1.95 -5.31
C VAL A 9 9.28 1.64 -5.68
N ASP A 10 8.36 1.61 -4.71
CA ASP A 10 6.94 1.31 -4.91
C ASP A 10 6.21 2.22 -5.91
N GLY A 11 6.67 3.45 -6.11
CA GLY A 11 6.04 4.48 -6.93
C GLY A 11 5.43 4.01 -8.27
N PRO A 12 6.19 3.38 -9.18
CA PRO A 12 5.66 2.85 -10.44
C PRO A 12 5.06 1.43 -10.35
N ILE A 13 5.01 0.81 -9.18
CA ILE A 13 4.54 -0.57 -9.00
C ILE A 13 3.02 -0.56 -8.77
N ALA A 14 2.26 -1.01 -9.77
CA ALA A 14 0.81 -1.18 -9.67
C ALA A 14 0.45 -2.11 -8.50
N GLY A 15 -0.52 -1.69 -7.68
CA GLY A 15 -0.88 -2.42 -6.47
C GLY A 15 -0.06 -2.02 -5.24
N SER A 16 1.11 -1.39 -5.42
CA SER A 16 1.88 -0.87 -4.31
C SER A 16 1.52 0.58 -3.99
N SER A 17 1.99 1.53 -4.80
CA SER A 17 1.74 2.96 -4.59
C SER A 17 0.32 3.35 -4.96
N ALA A 18 -0.27 2.72 -5.98
CA ALA A 18 -1.61 3.03 -6.44
C ALA A 18 -2.28 1.80 -7.04
N TYR A 19 -3.59 1.71 -6.84
CA TYR A 19 -4.43 0.71 -7.49
C TYR A 19 -5.86 1.22 -7.59
N ALA A 20 -6.51 0.99 -8.73
CA ALA A 20 -7.87 1.42 -8.97
C ALA A 20 -8.63 0.36 -9.77
N VAL A 21 -9.85 0.07 -9.34
CA VAL A 21 -10.78 -0.84 -10.01
C VAL A 21 -12.15 -0.17 -10.00
N GLU A 22 -12.73 0.03 -11.18
CA GLU A 22 -13.96 0.81 -11.41
C GLU A 22 -15.11 0.41 -10.48
N GLU A 23 -15.42 -0.87 -10.38
CA GLU A 23 -16.55 -1.40 -9.59
C GLU A 23 -16.26 -1.57 -8.09
N VAL A 24 -15.08 -1.16 -7.61
CA VAL A 24 -14.65 -1.39 -6.22
C VAL A 24 -14.20 -0.09 -5.55
N GLY A 25 -13.26 0.63 -6.16
CA GLY A 25 -12.63 1.80 -5.59
C GLY A 25 -11.14 1.91 -5.95
N ALA A 26 -10.45 2.82 -5.27
CA ALA A 26 -9.04 3.07 -5.47
C ALA A 26 -8.32 3.30 -4.15
N CYS A 27 -7.01 3.10 -4.16
CA CYS A 27 -6.12 3.38 -3.04
C CYS A 27 -4.84 4.02 -3.58
N CYS A 28 -4.27 4.95 -2.80
CA CYS A 28 -2.95 5.55 -3.01
C CYS A 28 -2.11 5.39 -1.74
N ALA A 29 -0.80 5.18 -1.88
CA ALA A 29 0.14 4.91 -0.80
C ALA A 29 1.36 5.84 -0.91
N ILE A 30 1.88 6.24 0.24
CA ILE A 30 3.14 6.99 0.35
C ILE A 30 3.90 6.53 1.60
N GLY A 31 5.23 6.48 1.52
CA GLY A 31 6.05 6.10 2.67
C GLY A 31 7.40 5.51 2.29
N ASP A 32 7.89 4.60 3.11
CA ASP A 32 9.07 3.78 2.83
C ASP A 32 8.78 2.79 1.71
N GLY A 33 8.99 3.24 0.47
CA GLY A 33 8.70 2.48 -0.74
C GLY A 33 9.44 1.16 -0.87
N ASP A 34 10.64 1.04 -0.27
CA ASP A 34 11.42 -0.20 -0.22
C ASP A 34 10.74 -1.28 0.62
N ILE A 35 9.99 -0.87 1.64
CA ILE A 35 9.15 -1.75 2.45
C ILE A 35 7.79 -1.96 1.80
N MET A 36 7.12 -0.88 1.35
CA MET A 36 5.74 -0.93 0.83
C MET A 36 5.59 -1.86 -0.36
N MET A 37 6.55 -1.86 -1.29
CA MET A 37 6.54 -2.72 -2.48
C MET A 37 6.43 -4.22 -2.16
N ARG A 38 6.82 -4.64 -0.95
CA ARG A 38 6.82 -6.05 -0.52
C ARG A 38 5.43 -6.53 -0.12
N PHE A 39 4.48 -5.62 0.09
CA PHE A 39 3.16 -5.91 0.64
C PHE A 39 2.00 -5.50 -0.27
N LEU A 40 2.26 -4.74 -1.33
CA LEU A 40 1.23 -4.23 -2.25
C LEU A 40 0.02 -3.62 -1.51
N PRO A 41 0.23 -2.58 -0.67
CA PRO A 41 -0.81 -2.09 0.23
C PRO A 41 -2.06 -1.60 -0.52
N CYS A 42 -1.92 -0.90 -1.65
CA CYS A 42 -3.07 -0.43 -2.44
C CYS A 42 -3.90 -1.56 -3.04
N TYR A 43 -3.24 -2.62 -3.53
CA TYR A 43 -3.95 -3.82 -3.98
C TYR A 43 -4.72 -4.44 -2.82
N GLN A 44 -4.08 -4.61 -1.66
CA GLN A 44 -4.71 -5.22 -0.49
C GLN A 44 -5.91 -4.40 0.01
N VAL A 45 -5.85 -3.07 0.01
CA VAL A 45 -6.97 -2.19 0.38
C VAL A 45 -8.14 -2.40 -0.58
N VAL A 46 -7.91 -2.26 -1.88
CA VAL A 46 -8.96 -2.39 -2.89
C VAL A 46 -9.55 -3.80 -2.87
N GLU A 47 -8.74 -4.84 -2.70
CA GLU A 47 -9.25 -6.21 -2.63
C GLU A 47 -10.05 -6.47 -1.34
N SER A 48 -9.66 -5.87 -0.22
CA SER A 48 -10.45 -5.95 1.02
C SER A 48 -11.80 -5.23 0.85
N MET A 49 -11.82 -4.10 0.15
CA MET A 49 -13.06 -3.42 -0.23
C MET A 49 -13.92 -4.28 -1.16
N ARG A 50 -13.30 -4.99 -2.13
CA ARG A 50 -14.01 -5.94 -3.02
C ARG A 50 -14.71 -7.04 -2.21
N LEU A 51 -14.10 -7.48 -1.11
CA LEU A 51 -14.67 -8.47 -0.18
C LEU A 51 -15.69 -7.87 0.80
N GLY A 52 -16.09 -6.61 0.63
CA GLY A 52 -17.12 -5.94 1.41
C GLY A 52 -16.63 -5.23 2.66
N MET A 53 -15.31 -5.06 2.84
CA MET A 53 -14.77 -4.29 3.95
C MET A 53 -14.98 -2.79 3.74
N ASP A 54 -15.38 -2.08 4.79
CA ASP A 54 -15.41 -0.61 4.80
C ASP A 54 -14.03 -0.02 4.44
N PRO A 55 -13.93 1.02 3.59
CA PRO A 55 -12.64 1.56 3.15
C PRO A 55 -11.69 1.95 4.30
N LYS A 56 -12.21 2.51 5.39
CA LYS A 56 -11.38 2.91 6.54
C LYS A 56 -10.84 1.69 7.29
N LEU A 57 -11.62 0.60 7.35
CA LEU A 57 -11.16 -0.66 7.92
C LEU A 57 -10.15 -1.35 7.00
N ALA A 58 -10.38 -1.34 5.68
CA ALA A 58 -9.46 -1.89 4.68
C ALA A 58 -8.08 -1.21 4.73
N ALA A 59 -8.06 0.13 4.77
CA ALA A 59 -6.86 0.92 4.95
C ALA A 59 -6.11 0.56 6.25
N LYS A 60 -6.83 0.48 7.37
CA LYS A 60 -6.24 0.11 8.67
C LYS A 60 -5.70 -1.31 8.68
N ASP A 61 -6.42 -2.28 8.10
CA ASP A 61 -5.96 -3.68 8.03
C ASP A 61 -4.67 -3.80 7.20
N ALA A 62 -4.60 -3.15 6.04
CA ALA A 62 -3.42 -3.16 5.19
C ALA A 62 -2.19 -2.58 5.92
N ILE A 63 -2.33 -1.43 6.60
CA ILE A 63 -1.24 -0.84 7.40
C ILE A 63 -0.88 -1.74 8.59
N ALA A 64 -1.85 -2.31 9.29
CA ALA A 64 -1.60 -3.18 10.44
C ALA A 64 -0.76 -4.42 10.07
N ARG A 65 -0.98 -5.00 8.89
CA ARG A 65 -0.16 -6.12 8.37
C ARG A 65 1.30 -5.71 8.14
N LEU A 66 1.51 -4.49 7.66
CA LEU A 66 2.84 -3.95 7.38
C LEU A 66 3.57 -3.63 8.70
N VAL A 67 2.92 -2.91 9.62
CA VAL A 67 3.45 -2.59 10.97
C VAL A 67 3.77 -3.86 11.77
N LYS A 68 2.99 -4.93 11.62
CA LYS A 68 3.29 -6.22 12.25
C LYS A 68 4.64 -6.82 11.83
N LYS A 69 5.13 -6.49 10.64
CA LYS A 69 6.43 -6.98 10.11
C LYS A 69 7.54 -5.94 10.24
N PHE A 70 7.19 -4.66 10.12
CA PHE A 70 8.10 -3.52 10.20
C PHE A 70 7.51 -2.48 11.16
N PRO A 71 7.72 -2.63 12.49
CA PRO A 71 7.06 -1.79 13.50
C PRO A 71 7.41 -0.30 13.40
N ASP A 72 8.63 0.00 12.94
CA ASP A 72 9.14 1.37 12.79
C ASP A 72 8.87 1.95 11.39
N PHE A 73 8.03 1.28 10.60
CA PHE A 73 7.66 1.74 9.27
C PHE A 73 6.96 3.11 9.31
N LEU A 74 7.33 3.98 8.37
CA LEU A 74 6.63 5.22 8.10
C LEU A 74 5.91 5.15 6.75
N GLY A 75 4.60 5.31 6.79
CA GLY A 75 3.80 5.49 5.58
C GLY A 75 2.32 5.63 5.86
N ALA A 76 1.57 5.92 4.82
CA ALA A 76 0.14 6.16 4.85
C ALA A 76 -0.51 5.61 3.57
N VAL A 77 -1.80 5.33 3.67
CA VAL A 77 -2.67 5.01 2.54
C VAL A 77 -3.90 5.91 2.57
N VAL A 78 -4.44 6.24 1.39
CA VAL A 78 -5.67 7.01 1.17
C VAL A 78 -6.57 6.27 0.20
#